data_AF-H0ER59-F1
#
_entry.id   AF-H0ER59-F1
#
_cell.length_a   1.000
_cell.length_b   1.000
_cell.length_c   1.000
_cell.angle_alpha   90.00
_cell.angle_beta   90.00
_cell.angle_gamma   90.00
#
_symmetry.space_group_name_H-M   'P 1'
#
loop_
_entity.id
_entity.type
_entity.pdbx_description
1 polymer ?
#
loop_
_entity_poly.entity_id
_entity_poly.type
_entity_poly.pdbx_seq_one_letter_code
_entity_poly.pdbx_strand_id
1 'polypeptide(L)'
;MEEYMKELEQERGEGKGGKIDVGQWEIHPWLARKDITDWCEKRGIVVEAYSPLVQNTRPNDPLLQPLVKKHNKSPAQILLRWSLQKGFVPLPKSVTPSRIVENASIFDFELDEEDMKSLNTGKYEPVCWDPTTAP
;
A
#
# COMPACT_ATOMS: atom_id res chain seq x y z
N MET A 1 13.52 -1.26 14.79
CA MET A 1 13.67 0.03 14.06
C MET A 1 13.96 1.18 15.03
N GLU A 2 13.13 1.42 16.04
CA GLU A 2 13.39 2.49 17.03
C GLU A 2 14.69 2.29 17.81
N GLU A 3 15.01 1.06 18.17
CA GLU A 3 16.31 0.73 18.81
C GLU A 3 17.48 1.07 17.89
N TYR A 4 17.40 0.70 16.61
CA TYR A 4 18.42 1.00 15.62
C TYR A 4 18.58 2.51 15.37
N MET A 5 17.48 3.27 15.36
CA MET A 5 17.55 4.74 15.30
C MET A 5 18.28 5.33 16.51
N LYS A 6 17.99 4.82 17.72
CA LYS A 6 18.67 5.25 18.96
C LYS A 6 20.15 4.89 18.94
N GLU A 7 20.50 3.71 18.46
CA GLU A 7 21.89 3.29 18.28
C GLU A 7 22.62 4.23 17.34
N LEU A 8 22.04 4.54 16.17
CA LEU A 8 22.63 5.48 15.22
C LEU A 8 22.75 6.90 15.78
N GLU A 9 21.80 7.37 16.58
CA GLU A 9 21.90 8.67 17.27
C GLU A 9 22.99 8.66 18.35
N GLN A 10 23.15 7.57 19.10
CA GLN A 10 24.24 7.42 20.07
C GLN A 10 25.61 7.41 19.39
N GLU A 11 25.74 6.71 18.25
CA GLU A 11 26.99 6.63 17.49
C GLU A 11 27.34 7.94 16.78
N ARG A 12 26.35 8.62 16.19
CA ARG A 12 26.56 9.71 15.23
C ARG A 12 26.30 11.10 15.82
N GLY A 13 25.62 11.17 16.97
CA GLY A 13 25.16 12.40 17.61
C GLY A 13 23.69 12.71 17.34
N GLU A 14 23.10 13.55 18.19
CA GLU A 14 21.69 13.96 18.13
C GLU A 14 21.33 14.56 16.76
N GLY A 15 20.25 14.07 16.15
CA GLY A 15 19.81 14.47 14.81
C GLY A 15 20.67 13.93 13.65
N LYS A 16 21.75 13.20 13.92
CA LYS A 16 22.65 12.62 12.90
C LYS A 16 22.44 11.12 12.67
N GLY A 17 21.51 10.50 13.40
CA GLY A 17 21.07 9.12 13.15
C GLY A 17 20.32 8.94 11.82
N GLY A 18 19.92 10.05 11.19
CA GLY A 18 19.12 10.06 9.96
C GLY A 18 17.62 10.03 10.26
N LYS A 19 16.83 10.65 9.37
CA LYS A 19 15.37 10.63 9.42
C LYS A 19 14.86 9.70 8.34
N ILE A 20 13.87 8.88 8.65
CA ILE A 20 13.10 8.17 7.63
C ILE A 20 12.02 9.13 7.13
N ASP A 21 12.12 9.56 5.89
CA ASP A 21 11.07 10.37 5.24
C ASP A 21 10.07 9.49 4.48
N VAL A 22 10.53 8.37 3.95
CA VAL A 22 9.73 7.41 3.17
C VAL A 22 10.07 6.00 3.61
N GLY A 23 9.04 5.17 3.77
CA GLY A 23 9.18 3.74 3.93
C GLY A 23 8.36 2.99 2.90
N GLN A 24 8.98 2.02 2.25
CA GLN A 24 8.38 1.26 1.15
C GLN A 24 8.13 -0.18 1.59
N TRP A 25 6.87 -0.63 1.54
CA TRP A 25 6.48 -1.99 1.93
C TRP A 25 5.43 -2.58 0.97
N GLU A 26 5.31 -3.92 1.00
CA GLU A 26 4.24 -4.60 0.31
C GLU A 26 2.93 -4.27 1.01
N ILE A 27 2.04 -3.57 0.31
CA ILE A 27 0.77 -3.10 0.86
C ILE A 27 -0.33 -3.25 -0.18
N HIS A 28 -1.38 -3.95 0.20
CA HIS A 28 -2.63 -4.14 -0.54
C HIS A 28 -3.74 -4.59 0.44
N PRO A 29 -5.02 -4.67 0.04
CA PRO A 29 -6.12 -4.96 0.98
C PRO A 29 -5.96 -6.23 1.83
N TRP A 30 -5.26 -7.25 1.32
CA TRP A 30 -4.97 -8.51 2.03
C TRP A 30 -3.67 -8.50 2.87
N LEU A 31 -2.95 -7.38 2.87
CA LEU A 31 -1.72 -7.17 3.62
C LEU A 31 -1.57 -5.67 3.91
N ALA A 32 -2.49 -5.11 4.70
CA ALA A 32 -2.55 -3.67 4.92
C ALA A 32 -1.47 -3.13 5.86
N ARG A 33 -0.79 -4.02 6.62
CA ARG A 33 0.28 -3.69 7.59
C ARG A 33 -0.08 -2.50 8.49
N LYS A 34 -1.24 -2.62 9.14
CA LYS A 34 -1.83 -1.51 9.92
C LYS A 34 -0.89 -0.99 11.01
N ASP A 35 -0.17 -1.89 11.65
CA ASP A 35 0.85 -1.59 12.65
C ASP A 35 1.96 -0.66 12.11
N ILE A 36 2.52 -0.98 10.94
CA ILE A 36 3.59 -0.20 10.30
C ILE A 36 3.02 1.12 9.75
N THR A 37 1.89 1.06 9.06
CA THR A 37 1.29 2.24 8.43
C THR A 37 0.83 3.27 9.47
N ASP A 38 0.22 2.86 10.58
CA ASP A 38 -0.11 3.74 11.70
C ASP A 38 1.16 4.32 12.36
N TRP A 39 2.23 3.53 12.47
CA TRP A 39 3.49 3.98 13.06
C TRP A 39 4.15 5.07 12.20
N CYS A 40 4.12 4.90 10.88
CA CYS A 40 4.59 5.87 9.89
C CYS A 40 3.75 7.15 9.90
N GLU A 41 2.42 7.03 9.85
CA GLU A 41 1.50 8.17 9.84
C GLU A 41 1.72 9.09 11.05
N LYS A 42 1.82 8.52 12.26
CA LYS A 42 2.10 9.27 13.51
C LYS A 42 3.41 10.05 13.49
N ARG A 43 4.34 9.71 12.59
CA ARG A 43 5.67 10.32 12.48
C ARG A 43 5.83 11.16 11.20
N GLY A 44 4.78 11.30 10.40
CA GLY A 44 4.84 12.00 9.12
C GLY A 44 5.76 11.31 8.11
N ILE A 45 5.88 9.98 8.19
CA ILE A 45 6.65 9.18 7.24
C ILE A 45 5.73 8.78 6.10
N VAL A 46 6.12 9.07 4.85
CA VAL A 46 5.36 8.68 3.67
C VAL A 46 5.44 7.17 3.49
N VAL A 47 4.28 6.55 3.28
CA VAL A 47 4.18 5.12 3.01
C VAL A 47 4.09 4.91 1.50
N GLU A 48 5.11 4.26 0.93
CA GLU A 48 5.07 3.75 -0.44
C GLU A 48 4.60 2.29 -0.45
N ALA A 49 3.54 2.02 -1.21
CA ALA A 49 2.95 0.69 -1.34
C ALA A 49 3.47 0.00 -2.62
N TYR A 50 4.43 -0.91 -2.49
CA TYR A 50 4.85 -1.76 -3.59
C TYR A 50 3.94 -2.99 -3.75
N SER A 51 3.94 -3.58 -4.94
CA SER A 51 3.03 -4.67 -5.32
C SER A 51 1.54 -4.38 -5.04
N PRO A 52 1.02 -3.16 -5.29
CA PRO A 52 -0.35 -2.79 -4.90
C PRO A 52 -1.43 -3.57 -5.66
N LEU A 53 -1.05 -4.20 -6.79
CA LEU A 53 -1.92 -5.02 -7.64
C LEU A 53 -1.88 -6.51 -7.31
N VAL A 54 -1.24 -6.91 -6.20
CA VAL A 54 -1.18 -8.31 -5.72
C VAL A 54 -0.62 -9.27 -6.79
N GLN A 55 0.37 -8.78 -7.57
CA GLN A 55 0.93 -9.45 -8.75
C GLN A 55 -0.12 -9.99 -9.75
N ASN A 56 -1.32 -9.38 -9.78
CA ASN A 56 -2.44 -9.81 -10.60
C ASN A 56 -2.88 -11.27 -10.33
N THR A 57 -2.66 -11.79 -9.12
CA THR A 57 -3.11 -13.13 -8.72
C THR A 57 -4.59 -13.17 -8.32
N ARG A 58 -5.21 -12.00 -8.12
CA ARG A 58 -6.60 -11.82 -7.65
C ARG A 58 -7.50 -11.00 -8.58
N PRO A 59 -7.44 -11.16 -9.91
CA PRO A 59 -8.19 -10.30 -10.83
C PRO A 59 -9.72 -10.45 -10.69
N ASN A 60 -10.18 -11.62 -10.23
CA ASN A 60 -11.59 -11.97 -10.10
C ASN A 60 -12.00 -12.22 -8.64
N ASP A 61 -11.25 -11.71 -7.67
CA ASP A 61 -11.58 -11.92 -6.25
C ASP A 61 -13.01 -11.41 -5.96
N PRO A 62 -13.87 -12.23 -5.31
CA PRO A 62 -15.24 -11.84 -5.01
C PRO A 62 -15.36 -10.53 -4.23
N LEU A 63 -14.33 -10.17 -3.46
CA LEU A 63 -14.25 -8.90 -2.74
C LEU A 63 -14.30 -7.69 -3.68
N LEU A 64 -13.70 -7.79 -4.86
CA LEU A 64 -13.59 -6.69 -5.81
C LEU A 64 -14.80 -6.57 -6.74
N GLN A 65 -15.55 -7.67 -6.96
CA GLN A 65 -16.64 -7.70 -7.94
C GLN A 65 -17.75 -6.66 -7.68
N PRO A 66 -18.23 -6.45 -6.45
CA PRO A 66 -19.21 -5.40 -6.17
C PRO A 66 -18.67 -4.00 -6.47
N LEU A 67 -17.40 -3.75 -6.12
CA LEU A 67 -16.73 -2.46 -6.29
C LEU A 67 -16.50 -2.12 -7.76
N VAL A 68 -16.02 -3.10 -8.54
CA VAL A 68 -15.83 -3.01 -9.99
C VAL A 68 -17.14 -2.62 -10.67
N LYS A 69 -18.25 -3.26 -10.30
CA LYS A 69 -19.58 -2.97 -10.84
C LYS A 69 -20.09 -1.59 -10.41
N LYS A 70 -19.96 -1.26 -9.12
CA LYS A 70 -20.42 0.00 -8.54
C LYS A 70 -19.76 1.21 -9.19
N HIS A 71 -18.44 1.15 -9.38
CA HIS A 71 -17.64 2.27 -9.89
C HIS A 71 -17.43 2.25 -11.40
N ASN A 72 -17.76 1.14 -12.07
CA ASN A 72 -17.44 0.90 -13.48
C ASN A 72 -15.92 1.09 -13.74
N LYS A 73 -15.10 0.51 -12.87
CA LYS A 73 -13.63 0.58 -12.88
C LYS A 73 -13.04 -0.82 -12.83
N SER A 74 -11.81 -0.97 -13.32
CA SER A 74 -11.14 -2.26 -13.27
C SER A 74 -10.70 -2.63 -11.84
N PRO A 75 -10.46 -3.92 -11.56
CA PRO A 75 -9.88 -4.35 -10.29
C PRO A 75 -8.60 -3.60 -9.91
N ALA A 76 -7.74 -3.30 -10.89
CA ALA A 76 -6.50 -2.56 -10.67
C ALA A 76 -6.77 -1.12 -10.22
N GLN A 77 -7.70 -0.43 -10.87
CA GLN A 77 -8.09 0.92 -10.47
C GLN A 77 -8.69 0.95 -9.06
N ILE A 78 -9.52 -0.03 -8.68
CA ILE A 78 -10.06 -0.15 -7.31
C ILE A 78 -8.93 -0.28 -6.29
N LEU A 79 -7.95 -1.17 -6.53
CA LEU A 79 -6.83 -1.39 -5.62
C LEU A 79 -5.93 -0.15 -5.48
N LEU A 80 -5.66 0.53 -6.60
CA LEU A 80 -4.86 1.76 -6.60
C LEU A 80 -5.59 2.91 -5.90
N ARG A 81 -6.90 3.06 -6.15
CA ARG A 81 -7.71 4.08 -5.49
C ARG A 81 -7.80 3.85 -3.99
N TRP A 82 -7.95 2.59 -3.55
CA TRP A 82 -7.89 2.23 -2.14
C TRP A 82 -6.57 2.66 -1.50
N SER A 83 -5.44 2.35 -2.14
CA SER A 83 -4.11 2.71 -1.64
C SER A 83 -3.95 4.23 -1.54
N LEU A 84 -4.38 4.97 -2.56
CA LEU A 84 -4.36 6.43 -2.58
C LEU A 84 -5.22 7.04 -1.48
N GLN A 85 -6.45 6.56 -1.28
CA GLN A 85 -7.35 7.06 -0.23
C GLN A 85 -6.92 6.70 1.18
N LYS A 86 -6.11 5.64 1.34
CA LYS A 86 -5.43 5.34 2.61
C LYS A 86 -4.29 6.31 2.92
N GLY A 87 -3.94 7.21 2.00
CA GLY A 87 -2.82 8.14 2.13
C GLY A 87 -1.48 7.57 1.71
N PHE A 88 -1.48 6.44 0.98
CA PHE A 88 -0.26 5.78 0.53
C PHE A 88 0.11 6.23 -0.90
N VAL A 89 1.37 6.00 -1.26
CA VAL A 89 1.88 6.18 -2.63
C VAL A 89 1.99 4.81 -3.30
N PRO A 90 0.99 4.37 -4.10
CA PRO A 90 1.05 3.08 -4.78
C PRO A 90 2.05 3.08 -5.94
N LEU A 91 2.81 1.99 -6.07
CA LEU A 91 3.80 1.78 -7.14
C LEU A 91 3.36 0.63 -8.09
N PRO A 92 2.38 0.84 -8.98
CA PRO A 92 2.00 -0.17 -9.95
C PRO A 92 3.10 -0.37 -11.00
N LYS A 93 3.37 -1.63 -11.35
CA LYS A 93 4.21 -2.00 -12.49
C LYS A 93 3.35 -2.40 -13.67
N SER A 94 3.63 -1.85 -14.85
CA SER A 94 3.09 -2.33 -16.12
C SER A 94 4.08 -2.07 -17.25
N VAL A 95 4.13 -2.97 -18.23
CA VAL A 95 4.83 -2.76 -19.52
C VAL A 95 3.85 -2.51 -20.66
N THR A 96 2.56 -2.71 -20.44
CA THR A 96 1.51 -2.49 -21.44
C THR A 96 1.06 -1.02 -21.39
N PRO A 97 1.20 -0.24 -22.47
CA PRO A 97 0.86 1.18 -22.48
C PRO A 97 -0.59 1.48 -22.07
N SER A 98 -1.56 0.69 -22.54
CA SER A 98 -2.97 0.87 -22.18
C SER A 98 -3.21 0.72 -20.67
N ARG A 99 -2.56 -0.26 -20.03
CA ARG A 99 -2.63 -0.47 -18.58
C ARG A 99 -1.92 0.64 -17.79
N ILE A 100 -0.85 1.24 -18.33
CA ILE A 100 -0.19 2.39 -17.70
C ILE A 100 -1.16 3.57 -17.63
N VAL A 101 -1.84 3.87 -18.74
CA VAL A 101 -2.87 4.92 -18.81
C VAL A 101 -4.05 4.61 -17.89
N GLU A 102 -4.52 3.36 -17.89
CA GLU A 102 -5.61 2.90 -17.03
C GLU A 102 -5.28 3.04 -15.54
N ASN A 103 -4.08 2.61 -15.13
CA ASN A 103 -3.60 2.69 -13.74
C ASN A 103 -3.46 4.15 -13.26
N ALA A 104 -3.19 5.09 -14.17
CA ALA A 104 -3.14 6.52 -13.84
C ALA A 104 -4.54 7.16 -13.78
N SER A 105 -5.56 6.53 -14.36
CA SER A 105 -6.94 7.03 -14.42
C SER A 105 -7.72 6.68 -13.15
N ILE A 106 -7.25 7.16 -12.00
CA ILE A 106 -7.78 6.84 -10.65
C ILE A 106 -8.16 8.07 -9.82
N PHE A 107 -8.16 9.25 -10.45
CA PHE A 107 -8.49 10.53 -9.79
C PHE A 107 -9.90 11.01 -10.09
N ASP A 108 -10.63 10.30 -10.96
CA ASP A 108 -11.99 10.65 -11.44
C ASP A 108 -13.11 9.92 -10.69
N PHE A 109 -12.77 9.14 -9.65
CA PHE A 109 -13.73 8.44 -8.80
C PHE A 109 -13.21 8.32 -7.37
N GLU A 110 -14.09 7.95 -6.45
CA GLU A 110 -13.79 7.76 -5.03
C GLU A 110 -14.52 6.53 -4.49
N LEU A 111 -13.84 5.77 -3.63
CA LEU A 111 -14.42 4.68 -2.84
C LEU A 111 -15.05 5.31 -1.59
N ASP A 112 -16.34 5.08 -1.36
CA ASP A 112 -16.98 5.60 -0.16
C ASP A 112 -16.58 4.82 1.11
N GLU A 113 -17.10 5.23 2.26
CA GLU A 113 -16.77 4.61 3.55
C GLU A 113 -17.11 3.12 3.59
N GLU A 114 -18.22 2.70 2.95
CA GLU A 114 -18.63 1.30 2.91
C GLU A 114 -17.68 0.48 2.02
N ASP A 115 -17.27 1.03 0.88
CA ASP A 115 -16.30 0.43 -0.02
C ASP A 115 -14.95 0.26 0.68
N MET A 116 -14.45 1.31 1.31
CA MET A 116 -13.20 1.30 2.06
C MET A 116 -13.24 0.31 3.22
N LYS A 117 -14.38 0.21 3.92
CA LYS A 117 -14.60 -0.76 5.00
C LYS A 117 -14.61 -2.19 4.47
N SER A 118 -15.21 -2.43 3.30
CA SER A 118 -15.22 -3.77 2.68
C SER A 118 -13.80 -4.27 2.37
N LEU A 119 -12.89 -3.38 2.00
CA LEU A 119 -11.49 -3.68 1.70
C LEU A 119 -10.60 -3.80 2.95
N ASN A 120 -11.13 -3.55 4.14
CA ASN A 120 -10.40 -3.72 5.39
C ASN A 120 -10.45 -5.18 5.86
N THR A 121 -9.69 -6.05 5.18
CA THR A 121 -9.79 -7.50 5.38
C THR A 121 -9.19 -8.02 6.68
N GLY A 122 -8.27 -7.27 7.29
CA GLY A 122 -7.51 -7.71 8.48
C GLY A 122 -6.56 -8.88 8.23
N LYS A 123 -6.32 -9.24 6.96
CA LYS A 123 -5.51 -10.40 6.59
C LYS A 123 -4.01 -10.08 6.57
N TYR A 124 -3.22 -11.15 6.63
CA TYR A 124 -1.77 -11.14 6.46
C TYR A 124 -1.40 -12.16 5.37
N GLU A 125 -1.56 -11.77 4.11
CA GLU A 125 -1.34 -12.63 2.93
C GLU A 125 -0.31 -11.99 1.99
N PRO A 126 1.01 -12.08 2.27
CA PRO A 126 2.05 -11.59 1.37
C PRO A 126 2.07 -12.37 0.06
N VAL A 127 2.32 -11.67 -1.05
CA VAL A 127 2.60 -12.26 -2.37
C VAL A 127 4.04 -12.05 -2.82
N CYS A 128 4.80 -11.22 -2.11
CA CYS A 128 6.25 -11.09 -2.27
C CYS A 128 7.00 -11.80 -1.14
N TRP A 129 8.32 -11.62 -1.11
CA TRP A 129 9.16 -12.07 -0.01
C TRP A 129 8.71 -11.42 1.31
N ASP A 130 8.57 -12.23 2.35
CA ASP A 130 8.20 -11.77 3.68
C ASP A 130 9.45 -11.72 4.60
N PRO A 131 9.96 -10.51 4.92
CA PRO A 131 11.15 -10.35 5.74
C PRO A 131 10.96 -10.81 7.19
N THR A 132 9.74 -11.13 7.62
CA THR A 132 9.46 -11.65 8.96
C THR A 132 9.63 -13.15 9.07
N THR A 133 9.68 -13.87 7.95
CA THR A 133 9.74 -15.35 7.93
C THR A 133 10.95 -15.91 7.21
N ALA A 134 11.60 -15.12 6.35
CA ALA A 134 12.80 -15.53 5.64
C ALA A 134 13.79 -14.36 5.49
N PRO A 135 15.11 -14.62 5.58
CA PRO A 135 16.15 -13.65 5.26
C PRO A 135 16.29 -13.40 3.75
#